data_AF-A0A523C268-F1
#
_entry.id   AF-A0A523C268-F1
#
_cell.length_a   1.000
_cell.length_b   1.000
_cell.length_c   1.000
_cell.angle_alpha   90.00
_cell.angle_beta   90.00
_cell.angle_gamma   90.00
#
_symmetry.space_group_name_H-M   'P 1'
#
loop_
_entity.id
_entity.type
_entity.pdbx_description
1 polymer ?
#
loop_
_entity_poly.entity_id
_entity_poly.type
_entity_poly.pdbx_seq_one_letter_code
_entity_poly.pdbx_strand_id
1 'polypeptide(L)'
;MKLRMSRMALVAAIFIVVAALAGFPRAAVGVVAGLPVSLFNFWLVASVVGDRPGLTPRQMQNIFMRRALLRLAISIAVLLVSLAGGVEFLFGMAVGLSVQMFSSIFDFIRPGGRNQMVL
;
A
#
# COMPACT_ATOMS: atom_id res chain seq x y z
N MET A 1 12.15 3.11 -9.41
CA MET A 1 10.67 3.06 -9.32
C MET A 1 10.05 1.84 -10.01
N LYS A 2 10.44 1.51 -11.26
CA LYS A 2 9.90 0.34 -12.02
C LYS A 2 9.97 -1.00 -11.27
N LEU A 3 11.06 -1.28 -10.55
CA LEU A 3 11.23 -2.53 -9.78
C LEU A 3 10.23 -2.71 -8.62
N ARG A 4 9.80 -1.62 -7.98
CA ARG A 4 8.84 -1.67 -6.86
C ARG A 4 7.43 -1.92 -7.38
N MET A 5 7.04 -1.27 -8.47
CA MET A 5 5.73 -1.49 -9.11
C MET A 5 5.54 -2.94 -9.58
N SER A 6 6.57 -3.58 -10.17
CA SER A 6 6.48 -4.99 -10.59
C SER A 6 6.29 -5.95 -9.41
N ARG A 7 6.91 -5.69 -8.26
CA ARG A 7 6.76 -6.51 -7.05
C ARG A 7 5.38 -6.36 -6.42
N MET A 8 4.85 -5.14 -6.39
CA MET A 8 3.50 -4.87 -5.89
C MET A 8 2.45 -5.59 -6.73
N ALA A 9 2.61 -5.55 -8.06
CA ALA A 9 1.74 -6.28 -8.98
C ALA A 9 1.84 -7.79 -8.76
N LEU A 10 3.04 -8.33 -8.53
CA LEU A 10 3.24 -9.76 -8.26
C LEU A 10 2.61 -10.20 -6.94
N VAL A 11 2.79 -9.45 -5.86
CA VAL A 11 2.17 -9.73 -4.56
C VAL A 11 0.65 -9.66 -4.67
N ALA A 12 0.12 -8.63 -5.32
CA ALA A 12 -1.31 -8.51 -5.56
C ALA A 12 -1.86 -9.68 -6.40
N ALA A 13 -1.16 -10.06 -7.47
CA ALA A 13 -1.54 -11.18 -8.32
C ALA A 13 -1.58 -12.50 -7.53
N ILE A 14 -0.62 -12.76 -6.64
CA ILE A 14 -0.63 -13.95 -5.78
C ILE A 14 -1.88 -13.95 -4.90
N PHE A 15 -2.19 -12.85 -4.22
CA PHE A 15 -3.38 -12.78 -3.37
C PHE A 15 -4.68 -12.93 -4.16
N ILE A 16 -4.77 -12.36 -5.36
CA ILE A 16 -5.93 -12.50 -6.26
C ILE A 16 -6.10 -13.97 -6.68
N VAL A 17 -5.03 -14.63 -7.11
CA VAL A 17 -5.06 -16.04 -7.55
C VAL A 17 -5.42 -16.97 -6.39
N VAL A 18 -4.82 -16.76 -5.21
CA VAL A 18 -5.13 -17.57 -4.02
C VAL A 18 -6.59 -17.38 -3.59
N ALA A 19 -7.10 -16.14 -3.56
CA ALA A 19 -8.50 -15.89 -3.22
C ALA A 19 -9.47 -16.50 -4.22
N ALA A 20 -9.15 -16.46 -5.52
CA ALA A 20 -9.96 -17.07 -6.57
C ALA A 20 -9.97 -18.60 -6.47
N LEU A 21 -8.80 -19.23 -6.25
CA LEU A 21 -8.68 -20.69 -6.10
C LEU A 21 -9.31 -21.20 -4.80
N ALA A 22 -9.33 -20.38 -3.75
CA ALA A 22 -9.96 -20.71 -2.47
C ALA A 22 -11.51 -20.57 -2.48
N GLY A 23 -12.10 -20.17 -3.61
CA GLY A 23 -13.55 -20.04 -3.74
C GLY A 23 -14.12 -18.73 -3.20
N PHE A 24 -13.30 -17.70 -3.00
CA PHE A 24 -13.72 -16.38 -2.50
C PHE A 24 -13.62 -15.30 -3.60
N PRO A 25 -14.50 -15.32 -4.61
CA PRO A 25 -14.42 -14.39 -5.74
C PRO A 25 -14.60 -12.93 -5.31
N ARG A 26 -15.42 -12.66 -4.27
CA ARG A 26 -15.60 -11.29 -3.74
C ARG A 26 -14.34 -10.76 -3.06
N ALA A 27 -13.55 -11.63 -2.44
CA ALA A 27 -12.26 -11.25 -1.88
C ALA A 27 -11.27 -10.87 -2.99
N ALA A 28 -11.23 -11.61 -4.10
CA ALA A 28 -10.38 -11.26 -5.25
C ALA A 28 -10.73 -9.87 -5.82
N VAL A 29 -12.03 -9.56 -5.97
CA VAL A 29 -12.49 -8.24 -6.41
C VAL A 29 -12.11 -7.16 -5.39
N GLY A 30 -12.22 -7.45 -4.09
CA GLY A 30 -11.75 -6.55 -3.03
C GLY A 30 -10.26 -6.25 -3.13
N VAL A 31 -9.41 -7.26 -3.40
CA VAL A 31 -7.96 -7.04 -3.57
C VAL A 31 -7.71 -6.08 -4.73
N VAL A 32 -8.35 -6.30 -5.88
CA VAL A 32 -8.21 -5.45 -7.07
C VAL A 32 -8.68 -4.02 -6.78
N ALA A 33 -9.83 -3.86 -6.14
CA ALA A 33 -10.38 -2.55 -5.77
C ALA A 33 -9.53 -1.81 -4.72
N GLY A 34 -8.81 -2.54 -3.85
CA GLY A 34 -7.91 -1.96 -2.86
C GLY A 34 -6.61 -1.40 -3.44
N LEU A 35 -6.18 -1.87 -4.62
CA LEU A 35 -4.94 -1.43 -5.28
C LEU A 35 -4.91 0.07 -5.63
N PRO A 36 -5.90 0.65 -6.33
CA PRO A 36 -5.90 2.08 -6.65
C PRO A 36 -5.89 2.95 -5.38
N VAL A 37 -6.60 2.53 -4.33
CA VAL A 37 -6.59 3.24 -3.03
C VAL A 37 -5.22 3.16 -2.37
N SER A 38 -4.58 1.98 -2.39
CA SER A 38 -3.21 1.80 -1.90
C SER A 38 -2.24 2.71 -2.66
N LEU A 39 -2.34 2.75 -4.00
CA LEU A 39 -1.49 3.60 -4.84
C LEU A 39 -1.68 5.09 -4.55
N PHE A 40 -2.93 5.53 -4.38
CA PHE A 40 -3.25 6.90 -4.00
C PHE A 40 -2.64 7.27 -2.64
N ASN A 41 -2.78 6.40 -1.65
CA ASN A 41 -2.20 6.56 -0.33
C ASN A 41 -0.66 6.66 -0.35
N PHE A 42 0.00 5.88 -1.20
CA PHE A 42 1.45 5.98 -1.39
C PHE A 42 1.87 7.27 -2.04
N TRP A 43 1.18 7.68 -3.11
CA TRP A 43 1.47 8.95 -3.78
C TRP A 43 1.32 10.14 -2.82
N LEU A 44 0.31 10.08 -1.94
CA LEU A 44 0.07 11.08 -0.92
C LEU A 44 1.24 11.18 0.08
N VAL A 45 1.93 10.09 0.42
CA VAL A 45 3.12 10.13 1.28
C VAL A 45 4.40 10.47 0.50
N ALA A 46 4.58 9.87 -0.68
CA ALA A 46 5.78 10.04 -1.51
C ALA A 46 5.97 11.49 -1.99
N SER A 47 4.89 12.23 -2.24
CA SER A 47 4.96 13.66 -2.62
C SER A 47 5.43 14.60 -1.50
N VAL A 48 5.67 14.09 -0.29
CA VAL A 48 6.35 14.83 0.81
C VAL A 48 7.86 14.61 0.79
N VAL A 49 8.30 13.45 0.30
CA VAL A 49 9.72 13.04 0.28
C VAL A 49 10.46 13.63 -0.92
N GLY A 50 9.74 14.13 -1.93
CA GLY A 50 10.35 14.92 -3.00
C GLY A 50 10.92 16.22 -2.44
N ASP A 51 12.22 16.45 -2.66
CA ASP A 51 13.02 17.55 -2.12
C ASP A 51 12.24 18.86 -2.02
N ARG A 52 11.89 19.23 -0.78
CA ARG A 52 11.42 20.58 -0.44
C ARG A 52 12.60 21.30 0.22
N PRO A 53 13.54 21.88 -0.56
CA PRO A 53 14.66 22.60 0.00
C PRO A 53 14.13 23.74 0.88
N GLY A 54 14.55 23.78 2.14
CA GLY A 54 14.23 24.86 3.08
C GLY A 54 13.24 24.52 4.21
N LEU A 55 12.71 23.29 4.31
CA LEU A 55 11.87 22.91 5.46
C LEU A 55 12.71 22.40 6.63
N THR A 56 12.36 22.84 7.84
CA THR A 56 12.95 22.30 9.07
C THR A 56 12.51 20.84 9.31
N PRO A 57 13.31 20.02 10.02
CA PRO A 57 12.94 18.63 10.36
C PRO A 57 11.56 18.53 11.03
N ARG A 58 11.21 19.49 11.89
CA ARG A 58 9.92 19.54 12.59
C ARG A 58 8.74 19.82 11.64
N GLN A 59 8.93 20.68 10.64
CA GLN A 59 7.91 20.94 9.61
C GLN A 59 7.71 19.72 8.70
N MET A 60 8.81 19.04 8.33
CA MET A 60 8.72 17.78 7.57
C MET A 60 7.97 16.70 8.36
N GLN A 61 8.26 16.55 9.66
CA GLN A 61 7.56 15.61 10.54
C GLN A 61 6.07 15.94 10.66
N ASN A 62 5.69 17.21 10.85
CA ASN A 62 4.29 17.61 10.93
C ASN A 62 3.53 17.34 9.63
N ILE A 63 4.15 17.62 8.46
CA ILE A 63 3.55 17.33 7.16
C ILE A 63 3.38 15.82 6.98
N PHE A 64 4.41 15.03 7.31
CA PHE A 64 4.35 13.58 7.26
C PHE A 64 3.22 13.04 8.15
N MET A 65 3.14 13.51 9.40
CA MET A 65 2.12 13.08 10.37
C MET A 65 0.71 13.39 9.87
N ARG A 66 0.46 14.62 9.39
CA ARG A 66 -0.85 15.01 8.86
C ARG A 66 -1.27 14.12 7.69
N ARG A 67 -0.32 13.75 6.83
CA ARG A 67 -0.57 12.87 5.68
C ARG A 67 -0.76 11.40 6.07
N ALA A 68 -0.03 10.92 7.07
CA ALA A 68 -0.25 9.59 7.65
C ALA A 68 -1.65 9.48 8.28
N LEU A 69 -2.12 10.52 8.98
CA LEU A 69 -3.48 10.60 9.52
C LEU A 69 -4.54 10.64 8.42
N LEU A 70 -4.32 11.42 7.36
CA LEU A 70 -5.22 11.43 6.20
C LEU A 70 -5.29 10.06 5.53
N ARG A 71 -4.14 9.39 5.34
CA ARG A 71 -4.08 8.02 4.81
C ARG A 71 -4.87 7.05 5.69
N LEU A 72 -4.73 7.15 7.01
CA LEU A 72 -5.48 6.31 7.94
C LEU A 72 -6.99 6.56 7.82
N ALA A 73 -7.41 7.83 7.78
CA ALA A 73 -8.81 8.20 7.61
C ALA A 73 -9.41 7.67 6.31
N ILE A 74 -8.68 7.80 5.19
CA ILE A 74 -9.08 7.25 3.88
C ILE A 74 -9.20 5.73 3.94
N SER A 75 -8.22 5.04 4.51
CA SER A 75 -8.26 3.58 4.64
C SER A 75 -9.45 3.12 5.48
N ILE A 76 -9.76 3.80 6.59
CA ILE A 76 -10.92 3.49 7.42
C ILE A 76 -12.22 3.73 6.64
N ALA A 77 -12.37 4.89 5.98
CA ALA A 77 -13.56 5.20 5.19
C ALA A 77 -13.80 4.17 4.09
N VAL A 78 -12.73 3.77 3.38
CA VAL A 78 -12.81 2.75 2.33
C VAL A 78 -13.16 1.38 2.90
N LEU A 79 -12.63 1.00 4.07
CA LEU A 79 -13.01 -0.25 4.74
C LEU A 79 -14.47 -0.22 5.19
N LEU A 80 -14.96 0.90 5.70
CA LEU A 80 -16.37 1.06 6.07
C LEU A 80 -17.28 0.95 4.85
N VAL A 81 -16.92 1.58 3.72
CA VAL A 81 -17.67 1.42 2.46
C VAL A 81 -17.62 -0.02 1.96
N SER A 82 -16.50 -0.72 2.17
CA SER A 82 -16.35 -2.11 1.74
C SER A 82 -17.26 -3.09 2.49
N LEU A 83 -17.76 -2.73 3.69
CA LEU A 83 -18.75 -3.55 4.40
C LEU A 83 -20.00 -3.81 3.55
N ALA A 84 -20.38 -2.86 2.68
CA ALA A 84 -21.52 -3.03 1.77
C ALA A 84 -21.31 -4.15 0.73
N GLY A 85 -20.06 -4.50 0.42
CA GLY A 85 -19.71 -5.63 -0.46
C GLY A 85 -19.65 -6.98 0.26
N GLY A 86 -19.87 -7.00 1.57
CA GLY A 86 -19.79 -8.19 2.43
C GLY A 86 -18.40 -8.44 3.02
N VAL A 87 -18.35 -9.36 3.98
CA VAL A 87 -17.14 -9.66 4.77
C VAL A 87 -15.97 -10.13 3.88
N GLU A 88 -16.24 -10.95 2.87
CA GLU A 88 -15.23 -11.41 1.92
C GLU A 88 -14.59 -10.25 1.13
N PHE A 89 -15.41 -9.30 0.66
CA PHE A 89 -14.93 -8.12 -0.05
C PHE A 89 -14.11 -7.22 0.86
N LEU A 90 -14.53 -7.04 2.13
CA LEU A 90 -13.77 -6.31 3.14
C LEU A 90 -12.39 -6.91 3.36
N PHE A 91 -12.29 -8.24 3.50
CA PHE A 91 -11.00 -8.92 3.62
C PHE A 91 -10.12 -8.70 2.38
N GLY A 92 -10.71 -8.84 1.20
CA GLY A 92 -10.02 -8.52 -0.06
C GLY A 92 -9.48 -7.10 -0.09
N MET A 93 -10.31 -6.12 0.25
CA MET A 93 -9.94 -4.70 0.31
C MET A 93 -8.82 -4.44 1.32
N ALA A 94 -8.89 -5.04 2.51
CA ALA A 94 -7.86 -4.93 3.53
C ALA A 94 -6.51 -5.48 3.03
N VAL A 95 -6.53 -6.63 2.35
CA VAL A 95 -5.33 -7.22 1.72
C VAL A 95 -4.79 -6.29 0.63
N GLY A 96 -5.65 -5.79 -0.27
CA GLY A 96 -5.27 -4.85 -1.32
C GLY A 96 -4.64 -3.56 -0.81
N LEU A 97 -5.18 -2.98 0.27
CA LEU A 97 -4.60 -1.83 0.96
C LEU A 97 -3.22 -2.13 1.55
N SER A 98 -3.03 -3.36 2.04
CA SER A 98 -1.83 -3.83 2.72
C SER A 98 -0.71 -4.30 1.78
N VAL A 99 -0.98 -4.48 0.48
CA VAL A 99 0.02 -4.91 -0.54
C VAL A 99 1.31 -4.08 -0.47
N GLN A 100 1.21 -2.78 -0.22
CA GLN A 100 2.37 -1.90 -0.04
C GLN A 100 3.24 -2.23 1.17
N MET A 101 2.60 -2.57 2.29
CA MET A 101 3.31 -2.94 3.50
C MET A 101 4.02 -4.27 3.29
N PHE A 102 3.32 -5.25 2.71
CA PHE A 102 3.91 -6.54 2.36
C PHE A 102 5.08 -6.38 1.38
N SER A 103 4.92 -5.58 0.34
CA SER A 103 6.01 -5.30 -0.61
C SER A 103 7.26 -4.72 0.07
N SER A 104 7.10 -3.92 1.13
CA SER A 104 8.22 -3.35 1.87
C SER A 104 8.88 -4.36 2.82
N ILE A 105 8.08 -5.26 3.42
CA ILE A 105 8.59 -6.35 4.25
C ILE A 105 9.38 -7.37 3.41
N PHE A 106 8.88 -7.72 2.22
CA PHE A 106 9.61 -8.60 1.30
C PHE A 106 10.94 -7.99 0.82
N ASP A 107 11.01 -6.66 0.70
CA ASP A 107 12.27 -5.97 0.43
C ASP A 107 13.26 -6.13 1.60
N PHE A 108 12.77 -6.18 2.84
CA PHE A 108 13.61 -6.36 4.04
C PHE A 108 14.05 -7.82 4.26
N ILE A 109 13.17 -8.78 3.96
CA ILE A 109 13.43 -10.22 4.14
C ILE A 109 14.45 -10.76 3.13
N ARG A 110 14.64 -10.11 1.97
CA ARG A 110 15.65 -10.52 0.99
C ARG A 110 17.04 -10.02 1.43
N PRO A 111 17.92 -10.86 2.01
CA PRO A 111 19.25 -10.42 2.41
C PRO A 111 20.14 -10.47 1.18
N GLY A 112 20.23 -9.35 0.43
CA GLY A 112 21.00 -9.37 -0.82
C GLY A 112 21.06 -8.06 -1.59
N GLY A 113 21.15 -6.91 -0.90
CA GLY A 113 21.18 -5.60 -1.56
C GLY A 113 21.91 -4.50 -0.79
N ARG A 114 22.91 -4.86 0.03
CA ARG A 114 23.94 -3.91 0.48
C ARG A 114 24.92 -3.74 -0.67
N ASN A 115 24.74 -2.73 -1.54
CA ASN A 115 25.80 -2.20 -2.42
C ASN A 115 25.38 -0.95 -3.23
N GLN A 116 24.57 -0.03 -2.69
CA GLN A 116 24.46 1.33 -3.23
C GLN A 116 24.17 2.33 -2.11
N MET A 117 25.21 2.72 -1.37
CA MET A 117 25.36 4.03 -0.71
C MET A 117 26.74 4.08 -0.04
N VAL A 118 27.77 4.09 -0.87
CA VAL A 118 29.00 4.84 -0.61
C VAL A 118 29.29 5.59 -1.91
N LEU A 119 29.58 6.88 -1.77
CA LEU A 119 29.73 7.95 -2.76
C LEU A 119 28.45 8.77 -2.98
#